data_AF-A0A357HY92-F1
#
_entry.id   AF-A0A357HY92-F1
#
_cell.length_a   1.000
_cell.length_b   1.000
_cell.length_c   1.000
_cell.angle_alpha   90.00
_cell.angle_beta   90.00
_cell.angle_gamma   90.00
#
_symmetry.space_group_name_H-M   'P 1'
#
loop_
_entity.id
_entity.type
_entity.pdbx_description
1 polymer ?
#
loop_
_entity_poly.entity_id
_entity_poly.type
_entity_poly.pdbx_seq_one_letter_code
_entity_poly.pdbx_strand_id
1 'polypeptide(L)' 'MTSEENDLLQQIRCEDADIKSREKALQRLGEILEETFILDLLPDKTVIQALEKMVVSKSTPASLKRKAKSLVKAYKI' A
#
# COMPACT_ATOMS: atom_id res chain seq x y z
N MET A 1 -0.16 -7.97 11.02
CA MET A 1 -0.44 -8.00 9.58
C MET A 1 -1.49 -9.05 9.33
N THR A 2 -2.62 -8.66 8.77
CA THR A 2 -3.72 -9.57 8.45
C THR A 2 -3.42 -10.37 7.17
N SER A 3 -4.19 -11.43 6.91
CA SER A 3 -4.07 -12.17 5.64
C SER A 3 -4.37 -11.26 4.44
N GLU A 4 -5.37 -10.38 4.56
CA GLU A 4 -5.78 -9.46 3.48
C GLU A 4 -4.66 -8.45 3.15
N GLU A 5 -4.01 -7.85 4.15
CA GLU A 5 -2.88 -6.93 3.92
C GLU A 5 -1.72 -7.61 3.17
N ASN A 6 -1.43 -8.86 3.53
CA ASN A 6 -0.40 -9.66 2.86
C ASN A 6 -0.75 -9.93 1.40
N ASP A 7 -1.98 -10.37 1.15
CA ASP A 7 -2.45 -10.70 -0.20
C ASP A 7 -2.44 -9.45 -1.10
N LEU A 8 -2.87 -8.30 -0.57
CA LEU A 8 -2.82 -7.02 -1.27
C LEU A 8 -1.39 -6.60 -1.59
N LEU A 9 -0.45 -6.74 -0.64
CA LEU A 9 0.96 -6.44 -0.89
C LEU A 9 1.57 -7.36 -1.94
N GLN A 10 1.19 -8.64 -1.98
CA GLN A 10 1.62 -9.57 -3.02
C GLN A 10 1.06 -9.17 -4.40
N GLN A 11 -0.23 -8.83 -4.49
CA GLN A 11 -0.85 -8.36 -5.73
C GLN A 11 -0.19 -7.08 -6.24
N ILE A 12 0.12 -6.14 -5.35
CA ILE A 12 0.81 -4.89 -5.69
C ILE A 12 2.22 -5.14 -6.20
N ARG A 13 2.91 -6.18 -5.70
CA ARG A 13 4.28 -6.55 -6.12
C ARG A 13 4.32 -7.42 -7.36
N CYS A 14 3.22 -8.07 -7.71
CA CYS A 14 3.13 -8.91 -8.90
C CYS A 14 3.43 -8.07 -10.16
N GLU A 15 4.56 -8.33 -10.81
CA GLU A 15 5.00 -7.59 -12.01
C GLU A 15 4.19 -7.98 -13.24
N ASP A 16 3.67 -9.21 -13.26
CA ASP A 16 2.80 -9.74 -14.33
C ASP A 16 1.36 -9.23 -14.21
N ALA A 17 0.98 -8.63 -13.08
CA ALA A 17 -0.34 -8.05 -12.90
C ALA A 17 -0.47 -6.72 -13.65
N ASP A 18 -1.63 -6.49 -14.27
CA ASP A 18 -1.91 -5.23 -14.93
C ASP A 18 -1.90 -4.06 -13.95
N ILE A 19 -1.55 -2.88 -14.45
CA ILE A 19 -1.42 -1.66 -13.63
C ILE A 19 -2.74 -1.35 -12.89
N LYS A 20 -3.90 -1.60 -13.52
CA LYS A 20 -5.21 -1.32 -12.88
C LYS A 20 -5.46 -2.25 -11.69
N SER A 21 -5.13 -3.53 -11.80
CA SER A 21 -5.23 -4.48 -10.68
C SER A 21 -4.31 -4.08 -9.53
N ARG A 22 -3.07 -3.69 -9.84
CA ARG A 22 -2.12 -3.19 -8.83
C ARG A 22 -2.62 -1.89 -8.17
N GLU A 23 -3.25 -0.99 -8.92
CA GLU A 23 -3.85 0.23 -8.41
C GLU A 23 -5.07 -0.05 -7.52
N LYS A 24 -5.92 -1.01 -7.89
CA LYS A 24 -7.05 -1.47 -7.06
C LYS A 24 -6.57 -2.07 -5.75
N ALA A 25 -5.56 -2.93 -5.78
CA ALA A 25 -4.99 -3.52 -4.58
C ALA A 25 -4.40 -2.44 -3.66
N LEU A 26 -3.72 -1.44 -4.24
CA LEU A 26 -3.19 -0.30 -3.49
C LEU A 26 -4.30 0.60 -2.91
N GLN A 27 -5.41 0.75 -3.62
CA GLN A 27 -6.57 1.49 -3.13
C GLN A 27 -7.23 0.76 -1.95
N ARG A 28 -7.45 -0.55 -2.07
CA ARG A 28 -8.01 -1.38 -1.00
C ARG A 28 -7.12 -1.35 0.25
N LEU A 29 -5.80 -1.41 0.06
CA LEU A 29 -4.85 -1.26 1.16
C LEU A 29 -4.95 0.12 1.84
N GLY A 30 -5.22 1.17 1.07
CA GLY A 30 -5.50 2.50 1.60
C GLY A 30 -6.77 2.57 2.44
N GLU A 31 -7.85 1.91 2.00
CA GLU A 31 -9.12 1.81 2.75
C GLU A 31 -8.89 1.12 4.11
N ILE A 32 -8.12 0.03 4.14
CA ILE A 32 -7.79 -0.68 5.40
C ILE A 32 -6.99 0.22 6.33
N LEU A 33 -6.03 0.98 5.81
CA LEU A 33 -5.26 1.95 6.61
C LEU A 33 -6.14 3.07 7.15
N GLU A 34 -7.10 3.55 6.36
CA GLU A 34 -8.08 4.55 6.77
C GLU A 34 -9.00 4.02 7.88
N GLU A 35 -9.55 2.81 7.72
CA GLU A 35 -10.34 2.14 8.73
C GLU A 35 -9.55 1.96 10.04
N THR A 36 -8.29 1.51 9.93
CA THR A 36 -7.39 1.34 11.09
C THR A 36 -7.15 2.68 11.79
N PHE A 37 -6.92 3.75 11.03
CA PHE A 37 -6.72 5.09 11.55
C PHE A 37 -7.97 5.65 12.24
N ILE A 38 -9.16 5.48 11.64
CA ILE A 38 -10.44 5.92 12.22
C ILE A 38 -10.72 5.23 13.56
N LEU A 39 -10.27 3.99 13.71
CA LEU A 39 -10.41 3.22 14.96
C LEU A 39 -9.34 3.55 16.01
N ASP A 40 -8.53 4.61 15.81
CA ASP A 40 -7.38 4.98 16.65
C ASP A 40 -6.37 3.83 16.85
N LEU A 41 -6.31 2.90 15.89
CA LEU A 41 -5.38 1.78 15.90
C LEU A 41 -4.09 2.17 15.18
N LEU A 42 -2.97 1.59 15.62
CA LEU A 42 -1.69 1.79 14.96
C LEU A 42 -1.65 0.96 13.66
N PRO A 43 -1.27 1.57 12.52
CA PRO A 43 -1.12 0.84 11.27
C PRO A 43 0.04 -0.16 11.36
N ASP A 44 -0.05 -1.25 10.62
CA ASP A 44 1.01 -2.24 10.60
C ASP A 44 2.30 -1.65 10.01
N LYS A 45 3.37 -1.66 10.81
CA LYS A 45 4.69 -1.14 10.40
C LYS A 45 5.21 -1.80 9.12
N THR A 46 4.88 -3.07 8.90
CA THR A 46 5.28 -3.83 7.71
C THR A 46 4.62 -3.29 6.46
N VAL A 47 3.34 -2.90 6.56
CA VAL A 47 2.58 -2.28 5.47
C VAL A 47 3.18 -0.93 5.11
N ILE A 48 3.45 -0.08 6.12
CA ILE A 48 4.10 1.22 5.90
C ILE A 48 5.48 1.06 5.25
N GLN A 49 6.31 0.13 5.75
CA GLN A 49 7.63 -0.15 5.15
C GLN A 49 7.52 -0.68 3.71
N ALA A 50 6.51 -1.49 3.40
CA ALA A 50 6.29 -1.97 2.04
C ALA A 50 5.93 -0.81 1.09
N LEU A 51 5.07 0.10 1.53
CA LEU A 51 4.73 1.31 0.78
C LEU A 51 5.93 2.23 0.59
N GLU A 52 6.78 2.42 1.62
CA GLU A 52 8.02 3.19 1.50
C GLU A 52 8.98 2.58 0.47
N LYS A 53 9.16 1.26 0.50
CA LYS A 53 9.96 0.51 -0.49
C LYS A 53 9.43 0.72 -1.91
N MET A 54 8.10 0.75 -2.09
CA MET A 54 7.50 1.01 -3.39
C MET A 54 7.78 2.42 -3.91
N VAL A 55 7.78 3.43 -3.03
CA VAL A 55 8.05 4.83 -3.39
C VAL A 55 9.48 4.99 -3.90
N VAL A 56 10.46 4.32 -3.28
CA VAL A 56 11.88 4.41 -3.68
C VAL A 56 12.26 3.46 -4.83
N SER A 57 11.49 2.39 -5.04
CA SER A 57 11.78 1.40 -6.09
C SER A 57 11.74 2.01 -7.49
N LYS A 58 12.77 1.77 -8.32
CA LYS A 58 12.80 2.27 -9.70
C LYS A 58 11.84 1.53 -10.63
N SER A 59 11.50 0.27 -10.33
CA SER A 59 10.61 -0.56 -11.15
C SER A 59 9.12 -0.24 -10.95
N THR A 60 8.75 0.46 -9.89
CA THR A 60 7.36 0.81 -9.63
C THR A 60 6.88 1.93 -10.59
N PRO A 61 5.75 1.73 -11.30
CA PRO A 61 5.11 2.77 -12.10
C PRO A 61 4.86 4.07 -11.34
N ALA A 62 4.94 5.20 -12.04
CA ALA A 62 4.80 6.53 -11.44
C ALA A 62 3.44 6.77 -10.77
N SER A 63 2.34 6.20 -11.30
CA SER A 63 1.00 6.31 -10.71
C SER A 63 0.92 5.63 -9.34
N LEU A 64 1.41 4.38 -9.25
CA LEU A 64 1.51 3.61 -8.02
C LEU A 64 2.39 4.29 -6.99
N LYS A 65 3.54 4.86 -7.40
CA LYS A 65 4.41 5.65 -6.50
C LYS A 65 3.69 6.83 -5.86
N ARG A 66 2.94 7.61 -6.65
CA ARG A 66 2.23 8.78 -6.14
C ARG A 66 1.18 8.38 -5.11
N LYS A 67 0.39 7.33 -5.39
CA LYS A 67 -0.59 6.78 -4.45
C LYS A 67 0.09 6.26 -3.17
N ALA A 68 1.12 5.43 -3.29
CA ALA A 68 1.85 4.89 -2.15
C ALA A 68 2.47 6.00 -1.28
N LYS A 69 3.05 7.04 -1.90
CA LYS A 69 3.60 8.20 -1.20
C LYS A 69 2.52 8.97 -0.42
N SER A 70 1.31 9.09 -0.98
CA SER A 70 0.18 9.72 -0.29
C SER A 70 -0.23 8.93 0.95
N LEU A 71 -0.35 7.59 0.83
CA LEU A 71 -0.69 6.71 1.93
C LEU A 71 0.37 6.76 3.04
N VAL A 72 1.66 6.69 2.70
CA VAL A 72 2.75 6.82 3.68
C VAL A 72 2.67 8.18 4.39
N LYS A 73 2.41 9.27 3.66
CA LYS A 73 2.32 10.60 4.29
C LYS A 73 1.12 10.72 5.24
N ALA A 74 -0.01 10.08 4.91
CA ALA A 74 -1.23 10.14 5.71
C ALA A 74 -1.17 9.26 6.97
N TYR A 75 -0.60 8.05 6.85
CA TYR A 75 -0.70 7.01 7.88
C TYR A 75 0.63 6.65 8.54
N LYS A 76 1.75 7.29 8.19
CA LYS A 76 2.99 7.15 8.95
C LYS A 76 2.92 8.04 10.19
N ILE A 77 2.49 7.42 11.29
CA ILE A 77 2.40 8.01 12.64
C ILE A 77 3.66 7.66 13.43
#